data_AF-A0A8D6V2D7-F1
#
_entry.id   AF-A0A8D6V2D7-F1
#
_cell.length_a   1.000
_cell.length_b   1.000
_cell.length_c   1.000
_cell.angle_alpha   90.00
_cell.angle_beta   90.00
_cell.angle_gamma   90.00
#
_symmetry.space_group_name_H-M   'P 1'
#
loop_
_entity.id
_entity.type
_entity.pdbx_description
1 polymer ?
#
loop_
_entity_poly.entity_id
_entity_poly.type
_entity_poly.pdbx_seq_one_letter_code
_entity_poly.pdbx_strand_id
1 'polypeptide(L)'
;MTIDQKIKFKPYARLLTMLGDQLIKNERVALVELIKNSYDADAGWVKVIFEGFDANFQANASSRIIIEDDGVGMTRDVIENHWANPATPTSPALSSGRV
;
A
#
# COMPACT_ATOMS: atom_id res chain seq x y z
N MET A 1 -11.14 -18.63 -18.48
CA MET A 1 -11.32 -17.19 -18.78
C MET A 1 -11.53 -16.49 -17.46
N THR A 2 -10.51 -15.80 -16.93
CA THR A 2 -10.67 -15.00 -15.72
C THR A 2 -11.26 -13.67 -16.15
N ILE A 3 -12.45 -13.32 -15.66
CA ILE A 3 -13.09 -12.05 -15.97
C ILE A 3 -12.29 -10.94 -15.30
N ASP A 4 -11.75 -10.03 -16.11
CA ASP A 4 -10.98 -8.88 -15.65
C ASP A 4 -11.94 -7.83 -15.06
N GLN A 5 -12.31 -8.01 -13.79
CA GLN A 5 -13.19 -7.09 -13.08
C GLN A 5 -12.38 -5.89 -12.55
N LYS A 6 -12.66 -4.71 -13.11
CA LYS A 6 -12.04 -3.44 -12.71
C LYS A 6 -12.49 -3.02 -11.31
N ILE A 7 -11.54 -2.88 -10.40
CA ILE A 7 -11.75 -2.29 -9.08
C ILE A 7 -11.93 -0.77 -9.24
N LYS A 8 -12.97 -0.21 -8.62
CA LYS A 8 -13.24 1.24 -8.63
C LYS A 8 -12.86 1.84 -7.28
N PHE A 9 -12.03 2.89 -7.29
CA PHE A 9 -11.76 3.68 -6.10
C PHE A 9 -13.02 4.39 -5.62
N LYS A 10 -13.24 4.43 -4.29
CA LYS A 10 -14.38 5.10 -3.66
C LYS A 10 -13.92 6.04 -2.53
N PRO A 11 -13.07 7.05 -2.80
CA PRO A 11 -12.43 7.84 -1.76
C PRO A 11 -13.44 8.65 -0.93
N TYR A 12 -13.20 8.74 0.39
CA TYR A 12 -13.97 9.61 1.28
C TYR A 12 -13.53 11.07 1.18
N ALA A 13 -14.45 12.01 1.44
CA ALA A 13 -14.13 13.45 1.49
C ALA A 13 -12.98 13.78 2.47
N ARG A 14 -12.84 13.01 3.56
CA ARG A 14 -11.74 13.13 4.53
C ARG A 14 -10.36 12.88 3.92
N LEU A 15 -10.27 12.10 2.83
CA LEU A 15 -9.01 11.87 2.12
C LEU A 15 -8.36 13.18 1.68
N LEU A 16 -9.16 14.16 1.23
CA LEU A 16 -8.64 15.47 0.81
C LEU A 16 -7.98 16.23 1.98
N THR A 17 -8.54 16.12 3.19
CA THR A 17 -7.95 16.71 4.39
C THR A 17 -6.66 16.01 4.80
N MET A 18 -6.61 14.67 4.71
CA MET A 18 -5.41 13.89 5.02
C MET A 18 -4.29 14.15 4.02
N LEU A 19 -4.63 14.30 2.73
CA LEU A 19 -3.68 14.69 1.69
C LEU A 19 -3.18 16.14 1.83
N GLY A 20 -3.90 17.03 2.51
CA GLY A 20 -3.42 18.38 2.79
C GLY A 20 -2.39 18.41 3.92
N ASP A 21 -2.86 18.12 5.14
CA ASP A 21 -2.10 18.41 6.36
C ASP A 21 -1.27 17.23 6.87
N GLN A 22 -1.59 16.00 6.45
CA GLN A 22 -0.96 14.76 6.94
C GLN A 22 -0.09 14.07 5.89
N LEU A 23 0.23 14.77 4.80
CA LEU A 23 1.04 14.20 3.73
C LEU A 23 2.43 13.90 4.27
N ILE A 24 2.89 12.65 4.09
CA ILE A 24 4.25 12.26 4.45
C ILE A 24 5.20 13.05 3.53
N LYS A 25 5.85 14.08 4.07
CA LYS A 25 6.77 14.95 3.32
C LYS A 25 8.12 14.29 3.02
N ASN A 26 8.34 13.09 3.52
CA ASN A 26 9.62 12.39 3.46
C ASN A 26 9.44 11.05 2.76
N GLU A 27 9.96 10.93 1.55
CA GLU A 27 9.82 9.74 0.70
C GLU A 27 10.41 8.49 1.36
N ARG A 28 11.45 8.63 2.20
CA ARG A 28 12.02 7.52 2.97
C ARG A 28 11.02 7.00 4.00
N VAL A 29 10.29 7.89 4.67
CA VAL A 29 9.27 7.48 5.65
C VAL A 29 8.16 6.73 4.92
N ALA A 30 7.71 7.21 3.76
CA ALA A 30 6.68 6.52 2.97
C ALA A 30 7.10 5.09 2.59
N LEU A 31 8.36 4.90 2.14
CA LEU A 31 8.90 3.58 1.84
C LEU A 31 8.95 2.67 3.08
N VAL A 32 9.36 3.20 4.22
CA VAL A 32 9.41 2.45 5.49
C VAL A 32 8.01 2.03 5.95
N GLU A 33 7.00 2.89 5.82
CA GLU A 33 5.62 2.53 6.18
C GLU A 33 5.08 1.40 5.31
N LEU A 34 5.41 1.35 4.02
CA LEU A 34 5.06 0.22 3.16
C LEU A 34 5.74 -1.08 3.60
N ILE A 35 7.01 -1.02 3.99
CA ILE A 35 7.74 -2.19 4.51
C ILE A 35 7.15 -2.67 5.85
N LYS A 36 6.74 -1.75 6.73
CA LYS A 36 6.05 -2.09 7.99
C LYS A 36 4.73 -2.82 7.75
N ASN A 37 3.95 -2.40 6.77
CA ASN A 37 2.70 -3.09 6.43
C ASN A 37 2.92 -4.57 6.07
N SER A 38 4.05 -4.91 5.44
CA SER A 38 4.41 -6.32 5.19
C SER A 38 4.69 -7.08 6.49
N TYR A 39 5.37 -6.46 7.46
CA TYR A 39 5.59 -7.06 8.79
C TYR A 39 4.29 -7.19 9.59
N ASP A 40 3.39 -6.21 9.52
CA ASP A 40 2.06 -6.27 10.13
C ASP A 40 1.18 -7.38 9.50
N ALA A 41 1.53 -7.83 8.29
CA ALA A 41 0.92 -8.96 7.60
C ALA A 41 1.63 -10.30 7.92
N ASP A 42 2.43 -10.37 8.98
CA ASP A 42 3.19 -11.55 9.42
C ASP A 42 4.14 -12.12 8.34
N ALA A 43 4.68 -11.28 7.45
CA ALA A 43 5.63 -11.71 6.42
C ALA A 43 6.94 -12.25 7.03
N GLY A 44 7.41 -13.39 6.51
CA GLY A 44 8.71 -13.97 6.85
C GLY A 44 9.86 -13.28 6.13
N TRP A 45 9.59 -12.67 4.96
CA TRP A 45 10.53 -11.81 4.25
C TRP A 45 9.84 -10.68 3.51
N VAL A 46 10.62 -9.63 3.27
CA VAL A 46 10.23 -8.49 2.44
C VAL A 46 11.38 -8.19 1.48
N LYS A 47 11.08 -8.12 0.18
CA LYS A 47 12.03 -7.84 -0.89
C LYS A 47 11.73 -6.48 -1.50
N VAL A 48 12.75 -5.62 -1.53
CA VAL A 48 12.66 -4.30 -2.15
C VAL A 48 13.55 -4.28 -3.39
N ILE A 49 12.95 -4.05 -4.55
CA ILE A 49 13.61 -4.07 -5.85
C ILE A 49 13.55 -2.67 -6.45
N PHE A 50 14.71 -2.14 -6.83
CA PHE A 50 14.84 -0.92 -7.63
C PHE A 50 15.08 -1.34 -9.07
N GLU A 51 14.04 -1.30 -9.91
CA GLU A 51 14.15 -1.69 -11.32
C GLU A 51 14.21 -0.46 -12.23
N GLY A 52 15.06 -0.51 -13.26
CA GLY A 52 15.14 0.52 -14.29
C GLY A 52 15.85 1.81 -13.88
N PHE A 53 16.62 1.80 -12.79
CA PHE A 53 17.47 2.92 -12.38
C PHE A 53 18.85 2.84 -13.06
N ASP A 54 19.48 4.00 -13.28
CA ASP A 54 20.85 4.03 -13.79
C ASP A 54 21.92 3.75 -12.71
N ALA A 55 23.19 3.78 -13.09
CA ALA A 55 24.31 3.52 -12.18
C ALA A 55 24.43 4.53 -11.01
N ASN A 56 23.81 5.70 -11.14
CA ASN A 56 23.75 6.75 -10.13
C ASN A 56 22.39 6.77 -9.40
N PHE A 57 21.60 5.71 -9.53
CA PHE A 57 20.24 5.60 -9.00
C PHE A 57 19.30 6.72 -9.46
N GLN A 58 19.51 7.27 -10.65
CA GLN A 58 18.57 8.22 -11.24
C GLN A 58 17.40 7.47 -11.87
N ALA A 59 16.20 7.96 -11.59
CA ALA A 59 14.97 7.43 -12.16
C ALA A 59 14.75 7.98 -13.58
N ASN A 60 14.18 7.14 -14.43
CA ASN A 60 13.63 7.47 -15.74
C ASN A 60 12.17 6.97 -15.83
N ALA A 61 11.53 7.11 -16.99
CA ALA A 61 10.12 6.76 -17.19
C ALA A 61 9.80 5.27 -16.96
N SER A 62 10.79 4.38 -17.03
CA SER A 62 10.63 2.94 -16.78
C SER A 62 10.95 2.53 -15.35
N SER A 63 11.53 3.43 -14.56
CA SER A 63 11.98 3.12 -13.20
C SER A 63 10.80 2.86 -12.28
N ARG A 64 10.90 1.81 -11.47
CA ARG A 64 9.91 1.49 -10.44
C ARG A 64 10.55 0.85 -9.23
N ILE A 65 9.98 1.14 -8.07
CA ILE A 65 10.28 0.43 -6.83
C ILE A 65 9.19 -0.62 -6.64
N ILE A 66 9.60 -1.87 -6.47
CA ILE A 66 8.71 -3.00 -6.21
C ILE A 66 8.97 -3.46 -4.78
N ILE A 67 7.90 -3.59 -3.99
CA ILE A 67 7.94 -4.17 -2.66
C ILE A 67 7.11 -5.46 -2.74
N GLU A 68 7.73 -6.57 -2.39
CA GLU A 68 7.14 -7.91 -2.44
C GLU A 68 7.34 -8.56 -1.08
N ASP A 69 6.30 -9.21 -0.56
CA ASP A 69 6.34 -9.93 0.71
C ASP A 69 5.57 -11.26 0.60
N ASP A 70 5.79 -12.14 1.56
CA ASP A 70 5.10 -13.43 1.71
C ASP A 70 4.12 -13.44 2.89
N GLY A 71 3.60 -12.28 3.28
CA GLY A 71 2.62 -12.16 4.36
C GLY A 71 1.26 -12.78 4.00
N VAL A 72 0.31 -12.65 4.93
CA VAL A 72 -1.05 -13.22 4.79
C VAL A 72 -1.84 -12.65 3.61
N GLY A 73 -1.40 -11.51 3.06
CA GLY A 73 -2.00 -10.86 1.91
C GLY A 73 -3.42 -10.33 2.18
N MET A 74 -4.16 -10.07 1.10
CA MET A 74 -5.53 -9.57 1.16
C MET A 74 -6.43 -10.35 0.21
N THR A 75 -7.65 -10.64 0.64
CA THR A 75 -8.69 -11.18 -0.24
C THR A 75 -9.20 -10.10 -1.19
N ARG A 76 -9.87 -10.49 -2.28
CA ARG A 76 -10.49 -9.55 -3.22
C ARG A 76 -11.44 -8.57 -2.51
N ASP A 77 -12.25 -9.06 -1.57
CA ASP A 77 -13.18 -8.23 -0.81
C ASP A 77 -12.45 -7.16 0.01
N VAL A 78 -11.36 -7.54 0.67
CA VAL A 78 -10.50 -6.59 1.41
C VAL A 78 -9.90 -5.55 0.45
N ILE A 79 -9.47 -5.96 -0.74
CA ILE A 79 -8.92 -5.02 -1.73
C ILE A 79 -10.00 -4.04 -2.21
N GLU A 80 -11.19 -4.53 -2.55
CA GLU A 80 -12.26 -3.71 -3.15
C GLU A 80 -12.94 -2.77 -2.15
N ASN A 81 -13.15 -3.23 -0.92
CA ASN A 81 -13.95 -2.52 0.07
C ASN A 81 -13.13 -1.76 1.13
N HIS A 82 -11.85 -2.11 1.30
CA HIS A 82 -10.97 -1.47 2.28
C HIS A 82 -9.74 -0.82 1.63
N TRP A 83 -8.91 -1.57 0.89
CA TRP A 83 -7.67 -1.03 0.33
C TRP A 83 -7.93 0.05 -0.75
N ALA A 84 -8.83 -0.21 -1.70
CA ALA A 84 -9.23 0.75 -2.73
C ALA A 84 -10.16 1.88 -2.19
N ASN A 85 -10.36 1.92 -0.87
CA ASN A 85 -11.17 2.89 -0.18
C ASN A 85 -10.36 3.60 0.92
N PRO A 86 -9.35 4.42 0.55
CA PRO A 86 -8.49 5.06 1.52
C PRO A 86 -9.27 6.08 2.38
N ALA A 87 -8.79 6.29 3.61
CA ALA A 87 -9.41 7.15 4.63
C ALA A 87 -10.79 6.66 5.14
N THR A 88 -11.05 5.35 5.11
CA THR A 88 -12.20 4.74 5.81
C THR A 88 -12.12 5.02 7.32
N PRO A 89 -13.24 5.40 7.97
CA PRO A 89 -13.27 5.62 9.41
C PRO A 89 -13.12 4.34 10.25
N THR A 90 -13.20 3.16 9.63
CA THR A 90 -13.08 1.84 10.28
C THR A 90 -11.87 1.09 9.73
N SER A 91 -10.95 0.73 10.62
CA SER A 91 -9.87 -0.23 10.32
C SER A 91 -10.41 -1.65 10.52
N PRO A 92 -10.24 -2.60 9.59
CA PRO A 92 -10.68 -3.99 9.79
C PRO A 92 -10.00 -4.66 11.00
N ALA A 93 -8.83 -4.17 11.42
CA ALA A 93 -8.14 -4.64 12.63
C ALA A 93 -8.94 -4.38 13.92
N LEU A 94 -9.83 -3.38 13.93
CA LEU A 94 -10.61 -3.01 15.12
C LEU A 94 -11.86 -3.90 15.32
N SER A 95 -12.21 -4.76 14.37
CA SER A 95 -13.38 -5.66 14.49
C SER A 95 -13.01 -7.10 14.88
N SER A 96 -11.73 -7.48 14.94
CA SER A 96 -11.31 -8.86 15.26
C SER A 96 -10.73 -9.07 16.67
N GLY A 97 -10.67 -8.03 17.50
CA GLY A 97 -10.37 -8.19 18.93
C GLY A 97 -9.00 -8.80 19.25
N ARG A 98 -7.96 -8.49 18.47
CA ARG A 98 -6.57 -8.75 18.89
C ARG A 98 -5.82 -7.43 18.98
N VAL A 99 -5.38 -7.15 20.20
CA VAL A 99 -4.31 -6.19 20.54
C VAL A 99 -3.02 -6.99 20.60
#